data_AF-A0A2E8EXD1-F1
#
_entry.id   AF-A0A2E8EXD1-F1
#
_cell.length_a   1.000
_cell.length_b   1.000
_cell.length_c   1.000
_cell.angle_alpha   90.00
_cell.angle_beta   90.00
_cell.angle_gamma   90.00
#
_symmetry.space_group_name_H-M   'P 1'
#
loop_
_entity.id
_entity.type
_entity.pdbx_description
1 polymer ?
#
loop_
_entity_poly.entity_id
_entity_poly.type
_entity_poly.pdbx_seq_one_letter_code
_entity_poly.pdbx_strand_id
1 'polypeptide(L)'
;MDRISVGPFITVLFRAAFGLMVGTFLAFAGFFAGWFSAPPGPAIPEPLLIIGTWLGASLGGFVAWLKPETARNVILVHLVLVLTGGLIGTLLGWELGSIIYPDGIEKPGGTIYTAPPFYVGILGAAVGANSLSMVYYSFRLWRFREV
;
A
#
# COMPACT_ATOMS: atom_id res chain seq x y z
N MET A 1 -0.13 -36.66 15.61
CA MET A 1 -0.60 -35.26 15.65
C MET A 1 0.63 -34.39 15.53
N ASP A 2 0.96 -33.99 14.31
CA ASP A 2 2.13 -33.16 14.04
C ASP A 2 1.92 -31.80 14.70
N ARG A 3 2.86 -31.39 15.55
CA ARG A 3 2.86 -30.05 16.13
C ARG A 3 3.08 -29.08 14.97
N ILE A 4 2.00 -28.45 14.50
CA ILE A 4 2.08 -27.28 13.63
C ILE A 4 3.00 -26.30 14.36
N SER A 5 4.20 -26.05 13.83
CA SER A 5 5.11 -25.08 14.42
C SER A 5 4.42 -23.71 14.37
N VAL A 6 4.06 -23.16 15.52
CA VAL A 6 3.34 -21.88 15.62
C VAL A 6 4.25 -20.70 15.22
N GLY A 7 5.57 -20.88 15.26
CA GLY A 7 6.58 -19.86 14.96
C GLY A 7 6.45 -19.19 13.58
N PRO A 8 6.46 -19.95 12.46
CA PRO A 8 6.32 -19.37 11.12
C PRO A 8 5.05 -18.54 10.94
N PHE A 9 3.92 -18.96 11.51
CA PHE A 9 2.65 -18.23 11.44
C PHE A 9 2.75 -16.89 12.17
N ILE A 10 3.28 -16.88 13.39
CA ILE A 10 3.49 -15.67 14.19
C ILE A 10 4.40 -14.68 13.45
N THR A 11 5.48 -15.15 12.83
CA THR A 11 6.41 -14.29 12.07
C THR A 11 5.72 -13.62 10.87
N VAL A 12 4.90 -14.36 10.12
CA VAL A 12 4.14 -13.79 8.99
C VAL A 12 3.14 -12.75 9.48
N LEU A 13 2.46 -13.00 10.60
CA LEU A 13 1.49 -12.08 11.19
C LEU A 13 2.14 -10.77 11.66
N PHE A 14 3.27 -10.84 12.37
CA PHE A 14 4.00 -9.63 12.77
C PHE A 14 4.56 -8.85 11.58
N ARG A 15 5.05 -9.54 10.54
CA ARG A 15 5.49 -8.88 9.29
C ARG A 15 4.34 -8.21 8.57
N ALA A 16 3.16 -8.83 8.53
CA ALA A 16 1.97 -8.22 7.94
C ALA A 16 1.56 -6.95 8.69
N ALA A 17 1.48 -7.01 10.03
CA ALA A 17 1.17 -5.85 10.86
C ALA A 17 2.20 -4.72 10.70
N PHE A 18 3.49 -5.06 10.76
CA PHE A 18 4.57 -4.10 10.54
C PHE A 18 4.51 -3.49 9.14
N GLY A 19 4.31 -4.31 8.11
CA GLY A 19 4.24 -3.82 6.75
C GLY A 19 2.99 -3.00 6.46
N LEU A 20 1.87 -3.26 7.15
CA LEU A 20 0.70 -2.39 7.07
C LEU A 20 1.00 -1.04 7.70
N MET A 21 1.60 -1.02 8.89
CA MET A 21 2.00 0.22 9.56
C MET A 21 2.96 1.06 8.72
N VAL A 22 4.04 0.45 8.22
CA VAL A 22 5.03 1.14 7.36
C VAL A 22 4.43 1.53 6.02
N GLY A 23 3.62 0.64 5.41
CA GLY A 23 2.91 0.91 4.17
C GLY A 23 1.98 2.11 4.29
N THR A 24 1.14 2.18 5.34
CA THR A 24 0.24 3.30 5.59
C THR A 24 1.01 4.59 5.86
N PHE A 25 2.08 4.54 6.66
CA PHE A 25 2.90 5.72 6.94
C PHE A 25 3.55 6.28 5.67
N LEU A 26 4.14 5.42 4.84
CA LEU A 26 4.78 5.86 3.60
C LEU A 26 3.76 6.24 2.52
N ALA A 27 2.59 5.61 2.48
CA ALA A 27 1.48 6.03 1.63
C ALA A 27 1.01 7.45 1.98
N PHE A 28 0.90 7.75 3.28
CA PHE A 28 0.60 9.09 3.78
C PHE A 28 1.71 10.09 3.39
N ALA A 29 2.98 9.75 3.61
CA ALA A 29 4.10 10.60 3.20
C ALA A 29 4.11 10.83 1.67
N GLY A 30 3.84 9.80 0.88
CA GLY A 30 3.73 9.86 -0.57
C GLY A 30 2.57 10.73 -1.06
N PHE A 31 1.41 10.64 -0.40
CA PHE A 31 0.28 11.53 -0.64
C PHE A 31 0.68 13.01 -0.48
N PHE A 32 1.34 13.36 0.63
CA PHE A 32 1.80 14.73 0.85
C PHE A 32 2.91 15.15 -0.12
N ALA A 33 3.80 14.23 -0.52
CA ALA A 33 4.77 14.51 -1.56
C ALA A 33 4.08 14.86 -2.89
N GLY A 34 3.03 14.13 -3.27
CA GLY A 34 2.18 14.44 -4.43
C GLY A 34 1.49 15.80 -4.28
N TRP A 35 0.98 16.10 -3.09
CA TRP A 35 0.34 17.38 -2.75
C TRP A 35 1.29 18.56 -2.93
N PHE A 36 2.49 18.51 -2.35
CA PHE A 36 3.49 19.57 -2.45
C PHE A 36 4.10 19.70 -3.85
N SER A 37 4.03 18.65 -4.66
CA SER A 37 4.49 18.65 -6.05
C SER A 37 3.42 19.18 -7.04
N ALA A 38 2.19 19.40 -6.57
CA ALA A 38 1.12 19.88 -7.41
C ALA A 38 1.35 21.34 -7.85
N PRO A 39 1.01 21.71 -9.10
CA PRO A 39 1.04 23.10 -9.53
C PRO A 39 0.17 23.97 -8.61
N PRO A 40 0.60 25.22 -8.30
CA PRO A 40 -0.22 26.14 -7.54
C PRO A 40 -1.54 26.39 -8.26
N GLY A 41 -2.67 26.12 -7.59
CA GLY A 41 -3.99 26.24 -8.20
C GLY A 41 -5.11 25.97 -7.20
N PRO A 42 -6.37 26.28 -7.60
CA PRO A 42 -7.53 26.10 -6.74
C PRO A 42 -7.88 24.63 -6.49
N ALA A 43 -7.40 23.72 -7.34
CA ALA A 43 -7.60 22.27 -7.20
C ALA A 43 -6.28 21.54 -7.40
N ILE A 44 -6.01 20.57 -6.53
CA ILE A 44 -4.84 19.70 -6.65
C ILE A 44 -5.19 18.53 -7.56
N PRO A 45 -4.34 18.19 -8.56
CA PRO A 45 -4.62 17.08 -9.45
C PRO A 45 -4.67 15.75 -8.69
N GLU A 46 -5.83 15.10 -8.69
CA GLU A 46 -6.02 13.77 -8.08
C GLU A 46 -4.98 12.72 -8.54
N PRO A 47 -4.57 12.67 -9.83
CA PRO A 47 -3.57 11.69 -10.26
C PRO A 47 -2.24 11.81 -9.52
N LEU A 48 -1.82 13.02 -9.13
CA LEU A 48 -0.57 13.21 -8.38
C LEU A 48 -0.68 12.64 -6.96
N LEU A 49 -1.84 12.80 -6.33
CA LEU A 49 -2.12 12.25 -5.00
C LEU A 49 -2.20 10.72 -5.03
N ILE A 50 -2.87 10.17 -6.06
CA ILE A 50 -2.95 8.72 -6.29
C ILE A 50 -1.56 8.13 -6.53
N ILE A 51 -0.75 8.74 -7.42
CA ILE A 51 0.61 8.26 -7.72
C ILE A 51 1.48 8.32 -6.47
N GLY A 52 1.45 9.43 -5.73
CA GLY A 52 2.20 9.57 -4.49
C GLY A 52 1.84 8.51 -3.46
N THR A 53 0.53 8.32 -3.23
CA THR A 53 0.00 7.29 -2.32
C THR A 53 0.43 5.89 -2.74
N TRP A 54 0.27 5.58 -4.03
CA TRP A 54 0.64 4.30 -4.61
C TRP A 54 2.12 3.98 -4.40
N LEU A 55 3.01 4.90 -4.77
CA LEU A 55 4.45 4.70 -4.67
C LEU A 55 4.90 4.60 -3.21
N GLY A 56 4.33 5.44 -2.33
CA GLY A 56 4.60 5.41 -0.90
C GLY A 56 4.20 4.08 -0.27
N ALA A 57 2.97 3.62 -0.50
CA ALA A 57 2.49 2.33 -0.01
C ALA A 57 3.34 1.17 -0.54
N SER A 58 3.70 1.24 -1.82
CA SER A 58 4.48 0.19 -2.48
C SER A 58 5.90 0.12 -1.91
N LEU A 59 6.51 1.26 -1.61
CA LEU A 59 7.82 1.29 -0.94
C LEU A 59 7.74 0.63 0.44
N GLY A 60 6.69 0.93 1.21
CA GLY A 60 6.50 0.33 2.53
C GLY A 60 6.25 -1.18 2.49
N GLY A 61 5.40 -1.65 1.57
CA GLY A 61 5.19 -3.07 1.33
C GLY A 61 6.45 -3.78 0.87
N PHE A 62 7.27 -3.14 0.03
CA PHE A 62 8.53 -3.71 -0.42
C PHE A 62 9.52 -3.85 0.74
N VAL A 63 9.78 -2.77 1.48
CA VAL A 63 10.74 -2.76 2.61
C VAL A 63 10.35 -3.74 3.71
N ALA A 64 9.06 -3.82 4.06
CA ALA A 64 8.60 -4.69 5.15
C ALA A 64 8.76 -6.18 4.86
N TRP A 65 8.76 -6.57 3.58
CA TRP A 65 8.81 -7.97 3.17
C TRP A 65 10.12 -8.36 2.48
N LEU A 66 10.97 -7.39 2.16
CA LEU A 66 12.25 -7.61 1.49
C LEU A 66 13.18 -8.47 2.34
N LYS A 67 13.82 -9.43 1.66
CA LYS A 67 14.95 -10.22 2.16
C LYS A 67 16.16 -9.91 1.28
N PRO A 68 17.10 -9.05 1.71
CA PRO A 68 18.21 -8.58 0.88
C PRO A 68 19.13 -9.70 0.38
N GLU A 69 19.19 -10.82 1.09
CA GLU A 69 19.94 -12.03 0.75
C GLU A 69 19.36 -12.82 -0.44
N THR A 70 18.17 -12.45 -0.91
CA THR A 70 17.49 -13.19 -1.99
C THR A 70 18.09 -12.89 -3.37
N ALA A 71 18.07 -13.86 -4.27
CA ALA A 71 18.43 -13.68 -5.68
C ALA A 71 17.70 -12.48 -6.32
N ARG A 72 18.42 -11.73 -7.17
CA ARG A 72 17.95 -10.50 -7.82
C ARG A 72 16.61 -10.66 -8.55
N ASN A 73 16.40 -11.79 -9.23
CA ASN A 73 15.15 -12.05 -9.96
C ASN A 73 13.93 -12.10 -9.02
N VAL A 74 14.09 -12.64 -7.82
CA VAL A 74 13.02 -12.74 -6.82
C VAL A 74 12.69 -11.35 -6.26
N ILE A 75 13.72 -10.51 -6.06
CA ILE A 75 13.54 -9.12 -5.63
C ILE A 75 12.76 -8.33 -6.69
N LEU A 76 13.09 -8.50 -7.98
CA LEU A 76 12.39 -7.83 -9.08
C LEU A 76 10.92 -8.26 -9.18
N VAL A 77 10.64 -9.57 -9.05
CA VAL A 77 9.26 -10.07 -9.04
C VAL A 77 8.49 -9.51 -7.85
N HIS A 78 9.11 -9.48 -6.66
CA HIS A 78 8.50 -8.88 -5.48
C HIS A 78 8.19 -7.40 -5.71
N LEU A 79 9.13 -6.63 -6.25
CA LEU A 79 8.93 -5.21 -6.59
C LEU A 79 7.72 -5.01 -7.51
N VAL A 80 7.62 -5.77 -8.59
CA VAL A 80 6.48 -5.70 -9.52
C VAL A 80 5.17 -6.01 -8.81
N LEU A 81 5.13 -7.08 -8.02
CA LEU A 81 3.92 -7.46 -7.27
C LEU A 81 3.50 -6.38 -6.28
N VAL A 82 4.44 -5.77 -5.57
CA VAL A 82 4.12 -4.72 -4.61
C VAL A 82 3.58 -3.48 -5.33
N LEU A 83 4.21 -3.08 -6.44
CA LEU A 83 3.74 -1.97 -7.27
C LEU A 83 2.33 -2.24 -7.81
N THR A 84 2.07 -3.43 -8.33
CA THR A 84 0.73 -3.79 -8.82
C THR A 84 -0.29 -3.80 -7.69
N GLY A 85 0.05 -4.36 -6.53
CA GLY A 85 -0.85 -4.44 -5.37
C GLY A 85 -1.17 -3.08 -4.80
N GLY A 86 -0.16 -2.21 -4.66
CA GLY A 86 -0.33 -0.84 -4.21
C GLY A 86 -1.21 -0.04 -5.18
N LEU A 87 -1.04 -0.21 -6.50
CA LEU A 87 -1.82 0.51 -7.49
C LEU A 87 -3.30 0.10 -7.44
N ILE A 88 -3.56 -1.21 -7.50
CA ILE A 88 -4.92 -1.76 -7.41
C ILE A 88 -5.58 -1.31 -6.10
N GLY A 89 -4.86 -1.41 -4.98
CA GLY A 89 -5.35 -0.99 -3.67
C GLY A 89 -5.67 0.50 -3.61
N THR A 90 -4.83 1.36 -4.19
CA THR A 90 -5.05 2.81 -4.21
C THR A 90 -6.29 3.15 -5.04
N LEU A 91 -6.42 2.58 -6.24
CA LEU A 91 -7.54 2.84 -7.13
C LEU A 91 -8.87 2.38 -6.53
N LEU A 92 -8.92 1.14 -6.03
CA LEU A 92 -10.11 0.63 -5.35
C LEU A 92 -10.44 1.46 -4.10
N GLY A 93 -9.43 1.88 -3.34
CA GLY A 93 -9.63 2.73 -2.18
C GLY A 93 -10.17 4.12 -2.53
N TRP A 94 -9.76 4.68 -3.66
CA TRP A 94 -10.25 5.97 -4.16
C TRP A 94 -11.72 5.88 -4.59
N GLU A 95 -12.06 4.85 -5.36
CA GLU A 95 -13.44 4.56 -5.79
C GLU A 95 -14.36 4.20 -4.61
N LEU A 96 -13.87 3.44 -3.63
CA LEU A 96 -14.65 3.14 -2.43
C LEU A 96 -14.78 4.37 -1.53
N GLY A 97 -13.77 5.21 -1.47
CA GLY A 97 -13.78 6.46 -0.72
C GLY A 97 -14.90 7.39 -1.17
N SER A 98 -15.17 7.46 -2.48
CA SER A 98 -16.25 8.28 -3.02
C SER A 98 -17.65 7.75 -2.67
N ILE A 99 -17.79 6.41 -2.58
CA ILE A 99 -19.04 5.75 -2.17
C ILE A 99 -19.29 5.91 -0.67
N ILE A 100 -18.26 5.75 0.16
CA ILE A 100 -18.37 5.79 1.63
C ILE A 100 -18.57 7.24 2.11
N TYR A 101 -18.00 8.21 1.41
CA TYR A 101 -18.03 9.62 1.79
C TYR A 101 -18.44 10.53 0.63
N PRO A 102 -19.72 10.45 0.19
CA PRO A 102 -20.21 11.20 -0.96
C PRO A 102 -20.19 12.73 -0.73
N ASP A 103 -20.45 13.17 0.51
CA ASP A 103 -20.51 14.59 0.88
C ASP A 103 -19.16 15.32 0.78
N GLY A 104 -18.06 14.58 0.65
CA GLY A 104 -16.72 15.15 0.52
C GLY A 104 -16.32 15.58 -0.89
N ILE A 105 -17.16 15.28 -1.88
CA ILE A 105 -16.85 15.41 -3.31
C ILE A 105 -17.48 16.68 -3.91
N GLU A 106 -18.61 17.13 -3.35
CA GLU A 106 -19.40 18.24 -3.92
C GLU A 106 -19.58 19.40 -2.95
N LYS A 107 -18.63 20.34 -2.95
CA LYS A 107 -18.93 21.74 -2.58
C LYS A 107 -18.52 22.67 -3.73
N PRO A 108 -19.47 23.42 -4.34
CA PRO A 108 -19.14 24.48 -5.28
C PRO A 108 -18.39 25.57 -4.50
N GLY A 109 -17.08 25.70 -4.77
CA GLY A 109 -16.16 26.54 -3.98
C GLY A 109 -14.94 25.78 -3.42
N GLY A 110 -14.94 24.44 -3.50
CA GLY A 110 -13.75 23.60 -3.68
C GLY A 110 -12.59 23.78 -2.70
N THR A 111 -12.84 23.76 -1.39
CA THR A 111 -11.77 23.58 -0.41
C THR A 111 -11.66 22.10 -0.03
N ILE A 112 -10.50 21.49 -0.31
CA ILE A 112 -10.16 20.07 -0.09
C ILE A 112 -10.18 19.67 1.41
N TYR A 113 -10.47 20.60 2.32
CA TYR A 113 -10.55 20.39 3.77
C TYR A 113 -11.66 19.41 4.22
N THR A 114 -12.56 19.00 3.32
CA THR A 114 -13.61 18.01 3.59
C THR A 114 -13.53 16.79 2.67
N ALA A 115 -12.34 16.23 2.42
CA ALA A 115 -12.22 15.03 1.60
C ALA A 115 -11.89 13.75 2.41
N PRO A 116 -12.83 13.13 3.14
CA PRO A 116 -12.67 11.76 3.65
C PRO A 116 -12.22 10.65 2.66
N PRO A 117 -12.34 10.76 1.30
CA PRO A 117 -11.97 9.67 0.39
C PRO A 117 -10.48 9.28 0.39
N PHE A 118 -9.55 10.21 0.67
CA PHE A 118 -8.12 9.92 0.55
C PHE A 118 -7.64 8.90 1.58
N TYR A 119 -8.26 8.85 2.75
CA TYR A 119 -7.92 7.89 3.80
C TYR A 119 -8.17 6.45 3.34
N VAL A 120 -9.27 6.24 2.62
CA VAL A 120 -9.63 4.93 2.05
C VAL A 120 -8.64 4.55 0.94
N GLY A 121 -8.21 5.52 0.13
CA GLY A 121 -7.11 5.35 -0.84
C GLY A 121 -5.79 4.93 -0.19
N ILE A 122 -5.37 5.62 0.87
CA ILE A 122 -4.14 5.34 1.63
C ILE A 122 -4.17 3.93 2.25
N LEU A 123 -5.28 3.59 2.92
CA LEU A 123 -5.45 2.26 3.50
C LEU A 123 -5.51 1.19 2.42
N GLY A 124 -6.28 1.41 1.36
CA GLY A 124 -6.41 0.50 0.23
C GLY A 124 -5.05 0.20 -0.39
N ALA A 125 -4.24 1.24 -0.63
CA ALA A 125 -2.88 1.13 -1.15
C ALA A 125 -1.99 0.25 -0.25
N ALA A 126 -1.99 0.52 1.06
CA ALA A 126 -1.20 -0.25 2.02
C ALA A 126 -1.65 -1.71 2.09
N VAL A 127 -2.97 -1.96 2.13
CA VAL A 127 -3.55 -3.31 2.15
C VAL A 127 -3.20 -4.06 0.87
N GLY A 128 -3.35 -3.45 -0.31
CA GLY A 128 -3.04 -4.08 -1.59
C GLY A 128 -1.57 -4.44 -1.75
N ALA A 129 -0.67 -3.50 -1.44
CA ALA A 129 0.78 -3.71 -1.47
C ALA A 129 1.22 -4.82 -0.49
N ASN A 130 0.66 -4.82 0.72
CA ASN A 130 0.97 -5.80 1.74
C ASN A 130 0.42 -7.19 1.38
N SER A 131 -0.81 -7.27 0.84
CA SER A 131 -1.45 -8.55 0.52
C SER A 131 -0.69 -9.32 -0.55
N LEU A 132 -0.30 -8.66 -1.64
CA LEU A 132 0.50 -9.33 -2.68
C LEU A 132 1.91 -9.69 -2.18
N SER A 133 2.51 -8.86 -1.32
CA SER A 133 3.79 -9.19 -0.67
C SER A 133 3.68 -10.41 0.23
N MET A 134 2.63 -10.49 1.05
CA MET A 134 2.35 -11.61 1.94
C MET A 134 2.11 -12.90 1.17
N VAL A 135 1.30 -12.86 0.11
CA VAL A 135 1.03 -14.01 -0.76
C VAL A 135 2.33 -14.50 -1.41
N TYR A 136 3.13 -13.58 -1.95
CA TYR A 136 4.39 -13.94 -2.60
C TYR A 136 5.40 -14.52 -1.60
N TYR A 137 5.53 -13.90 -0.43
CA TYR A 137 6.40 -14.39 0.63
C TYR A 137 5.97 -15.78 1.11
N SER A 138 4.67 -15.99 1.33
CA SER A 138 4.14 -17.29 1.74
C SER A 138 4.36 -18.37 0.68
N PHE A 139 4.19 -18.03 -0.60
CA PHE A 139 4.51 -18.92 -1.71
C PHE A 139 5.99 -19.31 -1.71
N ARG A 140 6.89 -18.36 -1.46
CA ARG A 140 8.33 -18.63 -1.37
C ARG A 140 8.68 -19.55 -0.20
N LEU A 141 8.11 -19.29 0.98
CA LEU A 141 8.27 -20.16 2.15
C LEU A 141 7.88 -21.60 1.81
N TRP A 142 6.74 -21.78 1.13
CA TRP A 142 6.26 -23.10 0.73
C TRP A 142 7.13 -23.76 -0.36
N ARG A 143 7.47 -23.03 -1.43
CA ARG A 143 8.16 -23.57 -2.61
C ARG A 143 9.65 -23.84 -2.39
N PHE A 144 10.31 -22.99 -1.60
CA PHE A 144 11.76 -23.01 -1.38
C PHE A 144 12.15 -23.44 0.04
N ARG A 145 11.17 -23.64 0.94
CA ARG A 145 11.41 -23.99 2.36
C ARG A 145 12.42 -23.06 3.05
N GLU A 146 12.33 -21.76 2.74
CA GLU A 146 13.10 -20.72 3.42
C GLU A 146 12.59 -20.57 4.86
N VAL A 147 13.04 -21.41 5.80
CA VAL A 147 12.74 -21.26 7.25
C VAL A 147 13.83 -20.41 7.91
#